data_AF-A0A257N2J8-F1
#
_entry.id   AF-A0A257N2J8-F1
#
_cell.length_a   1.000
_cell.length_b   1.000
_cell.length_c   1.000
_cell.angle_alpha   90.00
_cell.angle_beta   90.00
_cell.angle_gamma   90.00
#
_symmetry.space_group_name_H-M   'P 1'
#
loop_
_entity.id
_entity.type
_entity.pdbx_description
1 polymer ?
#
loop_
_entity_poly.entity_id
_entity_poly.type
_entity_poly.pdbx_seq_one_letter_code
_entity_poly.pdbx_strand_id
1 'polypeptide(L)' 'LGIPVVGIVDSNNSPEKIDYIIPGNDDSIRAVKLYCESVAAAVLDAKTASLGLSAKADDFVEEAVAE' A
#
# COMPACT_ATOMS: atom_id res chain seq x y z
N LEU A 1 5.04 -11.20 15.62
CA LEU A 1 3.77 -10.69 15.06
C LEU A 1 3.78 -10.71 13.53
N GLY A 2 4.92 -10.50 12.85
CA GLY A 2 5.02 -10.72 11.39
C GLY A 2 4.16 -9.77 10.55
N ILE A 3 3.73 -8.66 11.16
CA ILE A 3 2.93 -7.64 10.51
C ILE A 3 3.92 -6.63 9.92
N PRO A 4 3.83 -6.33 8.61
CA PRO A 4 4.67 -5.30 8.00
C PRO A 4 4.30 -3.92 8.56
N VAL A 5 5.29 -3.15 8.96
CA VAL A 5 5.14 -1.82 9.54
C VAL A 5 5.67 -0.76 8.58
N VAL A 6 4.79 0.17 8.22
CA VAL A 6 5.13 1.40 7.49
C VAL A 6 5.05 2.57 8.47
N GLY A 7 6.10 3.39 8.54
CA GLY A 7 6.18 4.49 9.52
C GLY A 7 6.77 5.76 8.94
N ILE A 8 6.22 6.90 9.36
CA ILE A 8 6.79 8.23 9.09
C ILE A 8 7.83 8.51 10.17
N VAL A 9 9.05 8.86 9.77
CA VAL A 9 10.18 9.07 10.68
C VAL A 9 10.73 10.47 10.47
N ASP A 10 10.64 11.31 11.51
CA ASP A 10 11.33 12.60 11.60
C ASP A 10 12.69 12.47 12.32
N SER A 11 13.46 13.56 12.36
CA SER A 11 14.80 13.68 12.93
C SER A 11 14.96 13.20 14.38
N ASN A 12 13.88 13.15 15.15
CA ASN A 12 13.85 12.72 16.55
C ASN A 12 13.29 11.29 16.75
N ASN A 13 12.83 10.62 15.69
CA ASN A 13 12.24 9.28 15.77
C ASN A 13 13.25 8.21 15.32
N SER A 14 13.26 7.07 16.01
CA SER A 14 14.11 5.94 15.64
C SER A 14 13.48 5.14 14.49
N PRO A 15 14.22 4.85 13.40
CA PRO A 15 13.75 3.99 12.32
C PRO A 15 13.79 2.49 12.68
N GLU A 16 14.24 2.11 13.88
CA GLU A 16 14.33 0.72 14.29
C GLU A 16 12.93 0.07 14.37
N LYS A 17 12.80 -1.15 13.83
CA LYS A 17 11.56 -1.95 13.77
C LYS A 17 10.48 -1.43 12.82
N ILE A 18 10.86 -0.59 11.86
CA ILE A 18 10.01 -0.18 10.73
C ILE A 18 10.52 -0.88 9.48
N ASP A 19 9.63 -1.59 8.77
CA ASP A 19 9.99 -2.30 7.54
C ASP A 19 10.07 -1.35 6.34
N TYR A 20 9.17 -0.35 6.32
CA TYR A 20 9.12 0.67 5.27
C TYR A 20 9.10 2.08 5.87
N ILE A 21 10.19 2.80 5.70
CA ILE A 21 10.40 4.11 6.30
C ILE A 21 10.05 5.21 5.29
N ILE A 22 9.23 6.16 5.74
CA ILE A 22 8.92 7.39 5.02
C ILE A 22 9.55 8.56 5.79
N PRO A 23 10.65 9.17 5.31
CA PRO A 23 11.22 10.33 5.97
C PRO A 23 10.27 11.52 5.82
N GLY A 24 9.93 12.20 6.93
CA GLY A 24 8.95 13.28 6.90
C GLY A 24 8.63 13.87 8.26
N ASN A 25 7.92 15.00 8.25
CA ASN A 25 7.51 15.71 9.46
C ASN A 25 6.19 15.11 9.99
N ASP A 26 6.22 14.50 11.17
CA ASP A 26 5.07 13.92 11.86
C ASP A 26 4.35 14.90 12.79
N ASP A 27 5.00 16.00 13.18
CA ASP A 27 4.43 17.03 14.07
C ASP A 27 3.37 17.93 13.37
N SER A 28 3.46 18.12 12.06
CA SER A 28 2.56 19.05 11.36
C SER A 28 1.23 18.41 10.98
N ILE A 29 0.12 19.02 11.41
CA ILE A 29 -1.23 18.62 10.97
C ILE A 29 -1.40 18.62 9.45
N ARG A 30 -0.70 19.52 8.75
CA ARG A 30 -0.73 19.56 7.28
C ARG A 30 -0.03 18.35 6.66
N ALA A 31 1.10 17.94 7.24
CA ALA A 31 1.84 16.77 6.78
C ALA A 31 1.05 15.48 7.04
N VAL A 32 0.53 15.31 8.27
CA VAL A 32 -0.36 14.19 8.62
C VAL A 32 -1.56 14.10 7.67
N LYS A 33 -2.24 15.24 7.41
CA LYS A 33 -3.36 15.29 6.48
C LYS A 33 -2.95 14.85 5.06
N LEU A 34 -1.82 15.36 4.56
CA LEU A 34 -1.28 14.96 3.25
C LEU A 34 -1.01 13.46 3.18
N TYR A 35 -0.41 12.87 4.22
CA TYR A 35 -0.14 11.43 4.26
C TYR A 35 -1.43 10.62 4.25
N CYS A 36 -2.41 10.98 5.10
CA CYS A 36 -3.69 10.30 5.14
C CYS A 36 -4.43 10.38 3.79
N GLU A 37 -4.47 11.55 3.16
CA GLU A 37 -5.12 11.74 1.85
C GLU A 37 -4.43 10.93 0.75
N SER A 38 -3.09 10.94 0.73
CA SER A 38 -2.30 10.20 -0.26
C SER A 38 -2.47 8.69 -0.12
N VAL A 39 -2.45 8.17 1.11
CA VAL A 39 -2.68 6.75 1.39
C VAL A 39 -4.11 6.36 1.04
N ALA A 40 -5.10 7.17 1.40
CA ALA A 40 -6.50 6.91 1.04
C ALA A 40 -6.71 6.85 -0.48
N ALA A 41 -6.15 7.81 -1.22
CA ALA A 41 -6.20 7.83 -2.68
C ALA A 41 -5.54 6.57 -3.28
N ALA A 42 -4.33 6.22 -2.83
CA ALA A 42 -3.63 5.04 -3.30
C ALA A 42 -4.42 3.73 -3.05
N VAL A 43 -5.08 3.60 -1.91
CA VAL A 43 -5.91 2.42 -1.59
C VAL A 43 -7.17 2.37 -2.48
N LEU A 44 -7.80 3.50 -2.77
CA LEU A 44 -8.95 3.56 -3.67
C LEU A 44 -8.57 3.22 -5.12
N ASP A 45 -7.43 3.74 -5.59
CA ASP A 45 -6.88 3.43 -6.90
C ASP A 45 -6.52 1.94 -7.01
N ALA A 46 -5.83 1.40 -6.00
CA ALA A 46 -5.49 -0.02 -5.93
C ALA A 46 -6.74 -0.90 -5.91
N LYS A 47 -7.79 -0.53 -5.17
CA LYS A 47 -9.05 -1.28 -5.16
C LYS A 47 -9.71 -1.30 -6.54
N THR A 48 -9.74 -0.16 -7.22
CA THR A 48 -10.28 -0.06 -8.58
C THR A 48 -9.47 -0.87 -9.59
N ALA A 49 -8.14 -0.79 -9.52
CA ALA A 49 -7.24 -1.60 -10.35
C ALA A 49 -7.36 -3.10 -10.06
N SER A 50 -7.53 -3.48 -8.78
CA SER A 50 -7.69 -4.88 -8.37
C SER A 50 -8.97 -5.52 -8.90
N LEU A 51 -10.06 -4.75 -9.03
CA LEU A 51 -11.30 -5.23 -9.66
C LEU A 51 -11.10 -5.51 -11.15
N GLY A 52 -10.31 -4.69 -11.84
CA GLY A 52 -9.91 -4.95 -13.23
C GLY A 52 -8.95 -6.13 -13.39
N LEU A 53 -8.13 -6.43 -12.39
CA LEU A 53 -7.21 -7.57 -12.38
C LEU A 53 -7.92 -8.89 -12.02
N SER A 54 -8.86 -8.86 -11.07
CA SER A 54 -9.68 -10.01 -10.68
C SER A 54 -10.57 -10.48 -11.82
N ALA A 55 -11.14 -9.55 -12.61
CA ALA A 55 -11.89 -9.88 -13.81
C ALA A 55 -11.03 -10.49 -14.93
N LYS A 56 -9.70 -10.28 -14.89
CA LYS A 56 -8.75 -10.81 -15.88
C LYS A 56 -8.12 -12.14 -15.47
N ALA A 57 -8.20 -12.51 -14.19
CA ALA A 57 -7.69 -13.78 -13.67
C ALA A 57 -8.67 -14.95 -13.89
N ASP A 58 -9.98 -14.69 -13.92
CA ASP A 58 -11.01 -15.71 -14.19
C ASP A 58 -11.11 -16.12 -15.68
N ASP A 59 -10.44 -15.41 -16.59
CA ASP A 59 -10.49 -15.66 -18.05
C ASP A 59 -9.36 -16.58 -18.57
N PHE A 60 -8.60 -17.22 -17.65
CA PHE A 60 -7.48 -18.13 -17.97
C PHE A 60 -7.77 -19.62 -17.66
N VAL A 61 -9.00 -20.08 -17.85
CA VAL A 61 -9.34 -21.50 -17.70
C VAL A 61 -9.93 -22.06 -19.01
N GLU A 62 -9.36 -23.20 -19.43
CA GLU A 62 -9.65 -24.09 -20.57
C GLU A 62 -9.10 -23.73 -21.96
N GLU A 63 -7.96 -24.36 -22.30
CA GLU A 63 -7.99 -25.28 -23.45
C GLU A 63 -7.45 -26.64 -22.98
N ALA A 64 -8.38 -27.59 -22.85
CA ALA A 64 -8.07 -28.99 -22.67
C ALA A 64 -7.40 -29.51 -23.96
N VAL A 65 -6.16 -30.01 -23.84
CA VAL A 65 -5.62 -30.90 -24.87
C VAL A 65 -5.64 -32.30 -24.30
N ALA A 66 -6.66 -33.05 -24.75
CA ALA A 66 -6.74 -34.48 -24.61
C ALA A 66 -5.63 -35.14 -25.46
N GLU A 67 -4.89 -36.06 -24.84
CA GLU A 67 -4.29 -37.22 -25.52
C GLU A 67 -4.46 -38.45 -24.64
#